data_AF-A0A2V8LKV9-F1
#
_entry.id   AF-A0A2V8LKV9-F1
#
_cell.length_a   1.000
_cell.length_b   1.000
_cell.length_c   1.000
_cell.angle_alpha   90.00
_cell.angle_beta   90.00
_cell.angle_gamma   90.00
#
_symmetry.space_group_name_H-M   'P 1'
#
loop_
_entity.id
_entity.type
_entity.pdbx_description
1 polymer ?
#
loop_
_entity_poly.entity_id
_entity_poly.type
_entity_poly.pdbx_seq_one_letter_code
_entity_poly.pdbx_strand_id
1 'polypeptide(L)'
;MPAPPPMRFVTRSERSELNSARDPKTRLRATVSLAEGHLQRAETFTTDKRFEEAATELGEYLGLIGDMRLFIATLTPDRGSTRDIYRHFEISVRLHIPRLAVMRRDTPADYSINIKDAEEYIRDTRAEALDSFYGHSVLRELEPEKKFEGPKNPPDGIKHP
;
A
#
# COMPACT_ATOMS: atom_id res chain seq x y z
N MET A 1 -14.79 -22.40 -16.32
CA MET A 1 -13.36 -22.07 -16.56
C MET A 1 -13.16 -20.71 -15.92
N PRO A 2 -12.08 -20.47 -15.16
CA PRO A 2 -11.91 -19.20 -14.47
C PRO A 2 -12.03 -18.03 -15.44
N ALA A 3 -12.80 -17.02 -15.03
CA ALA A 3 -12.94 -15.77 -15.77
C ALA A 3 -11.56 -15.11 -15.90
N PRO A 4 -11.29 -14.39 -17.00
CA PRO A 4 -10.01 -13.70 -17.18
C PRO A 4 -9.75 -12.73 -16.02
N PRO A 5 -8.49 -12.58 -15.54
CA PRO A 5 -8.17 -11.62 -14.50
C PRO A 5 -8.58 -10.20 -14.91
N PRO A 6 -9.15 -9.41 -13.98
CA PRO A 6 -9.62 -8.07 -14.30
C PRO A 6 -8.44 -7.16 -14.66
N MET A 7 -8.58 -6.41 -15.76
CA MET A 7 -7.54 -5.52 -16.24
C MET A 7 -7.35 -4.37 -15.23
N ARG A 8 -6.14 -4.24 -14.69
CA ARG A 8 -5.82 -3.20 -13.71
C ARG A 8 -5.36 -1.93 -14.41
N PHE A 9 -6.23 -0.92 -14.48
CA PHE A 9 -5.93 0.38 -15.07
C PHE A 9 -6.60 1.52 -14.29
N VAL A 10 -6.19 2.75 -14.59
CA VAL A 10 -6.83 3.98 -14.09
C VAL A 10 -7.29 4.74 -15.32
N THR A 11 -8.54 5.17 -15.38
CA THR A 11 -9.07 5.83 -16.58
C THR A 11 -8.34 7.13 -16.85
N ARG A 12 -8.43 7.63 -18.09
CA ARG A 12 -7.86 8.94 -18.44
C ARG A 12 -8.49 10.08 -17.61
N SER A 13 -9.75 9.93 -17.19
CA SER A 13 -10.46 10.88 -16.34
C SER A 13 -9.86 10.92 -14.95
N GLU A 14 -9.87 9.78 -14.23
CA GLU A 14 -9.26 9.66 -12.90
C GLU A 14 -7.79 10.08 -12.91
N ARG A 15 -7.00 9.64 -13.91
CA ARG A 15 -5.58 10.01 -14.00
C ARG A 15 -5.40 11.52 -14.14
N SER A 16 -6.30 12.22 -14.82
CA SER A 16 -6.30 13.69 -14.89
C SER A 16 -6.66 14.32 -13.54
N GLU A 17 -7.65 13.77 -12.84
CA GLU A 17 -8.06 14.23 -11.51
C GLU A 17 -6.91 14.05 -10.48
N LEU A 18 -6.33 12.85 -10.40
CA LEU A 18 -5.22 12.54 -9.51
C LEU A 18 -3.97 13.38 -9.79
N ASN A 19 -3.74 13.75 -11.06
CA ASN A 19 -2.64 14.63 -11.45
C ASN A 19 -2.92 16.13 -11.20
N SER A 20 -4.18 16.52 -10.96
CA SER A 20 -4.54 17.87 -10.55
C SER A 20 -4.35 18.13 -9.04
N ALA A 21 -4.16 17.05 -8.26
CA ALA A 21 -3.95 17.14 -6.82
C ALA A 21 -2.64 17.89 -6.49
N ARG A 22 -2.75 18.93 -5.65
CA ARG A 22 -1.64 19.83 -5.30
C ARG A 22 -0.61 19.24 -4.35
N ASP A 23 -0.99 18.20 -3.59
CA ASP A 23 -0.19 17.61 -2.54
C ASP A 23 -0.52 16.12 -2.33
N PRO A 24 0.37 15.33 -1.71
CA PRO A 24 0.17 13.89 -1.50
C PRO A 24 -1.06 13.51 -0.66
N LYS A 25 -1.50 14.35 0.29
CA LYS A 25 -2.70 14.08 1.12
C LYS A 25 -3.97 14.29 0.30
N THR A 26 -4.00 15.31 -0.56
CA THR A 26 -5.10 15.52 -1.51
C THR A 26 -5.15 14.41 -2.55
N ARG A 27 -4.02 13.98 -3.12
CA ARG A 27 -4.00 12.82 -4.05
C ARG A 27 -4.50 11.54 -3.37
N LEU A 28 -4.03 11.24 -2.15
CA LEU A 28 -4.49 10.08 -1.39
C LEU A 28 -6.02 10.07 -1.21
N ARG A 29 -6.61 11.20 -0.79
CA ARG A 29 -8.07 11.30 -0.61
C ARG A 29 -8.84 11.08 -1.91
N ALA A 30 -8.38 11.69 -3.00
CA ALA A 30 -8.99 11.49 -4.31
C ALA A 30 -8.92 10.02 -4.74
N THR A 31 -7.73 9.38 -4.64
CA THR A 31 -7.58 7.96 -5.00
C THR A 31 -8.45 7.04 -4.16
N VAL A 32 -8.53 7.27 -2.84
CA VAL A 32 -9.40 6.49 -1.94
C VAL A 32 -10.87 6.69 -2.32
N SER A 33 -11.33 7.92 -2.53
CA SER A 33 -12.73 8.21 -2.89
C SER A 33 -13.13 7.60 -4.23
N LEU A 34 -12.25 7.64 -5.23
CA LEU A 34 -12.46 6.98 -6.51
C LEU A 34 -12.54 5.46 -6.32
N ALA A 35 -11.54 4.87 -5.64
CA ALA A 35 -11.46 3.44 -5.40
C ALA A 35 -12.68 2.90 -4.60
N GLU A 36 -13.14 3.62 -3.58
CA GLU A 36 -14.38 3.30 -2.85
C GLU A 36 -15.60 3.29 -3.77
N GLY A 37 -15.67 4.22 -4.73
CA GLY A 37 -16.71 4.30 -5.75
C GLY A 37 -16.70 3.10 -6.71
N HIS A 38 -15.55 2.71 -7.25
CA HIS A 38 -15.43 1.49 -8.07
C HIS A 38 -15.80 0.24 -7.26
N LEU A 39 -15.31 0.11 -6.02
CA LEU A 39 -15.64 -1.02 -5.15
C LEU A 39 -17.15 -1.09 -4.86
N GLN A 40 -17.82 0.04 -4.63
CA GLN A 40 -19.27 0.09 -4.41
C GLN A 40 -20.07 -0.29 -5.67
N ARG A 41 -19.61 0.11 -6.87
CA ARG A 41 -20.24 -0.32 -8.13
C ARG A 41 -20.01 -1.81 -8.39
N ALA A 42 -18.82 -2.32 -8.09
CA ALA A 42 -18.52 -3.75 -8.16
C ALA A 42 -19.42 -4.57 -7.22
N GLU A 43 -19.62 -4.14 -5.97
CA GLU A 43 -20.58 -4.76 -5.02
C GLU A 43 -22.01 -4.76 -5.57
N THR A 44 -22.43 -3.64 -6.16
CA THR A 44 -23.76 -3.50 -6.78
C THR A 44 -23.92 -4.49 -7.94
N PHE A 45 -22.96 -4.53 -8.85
CA PHE A 45 -22.97 -5.45 -9.99
C PHE A 45 -22.88 -6.92 -9.57
N THR A 46 -22.11 -7.27 -8.54
CA THR A 46 -22.12 -8.62 -7.93
C THR A 46 -23.52 -8.98 -7.41
N THR A 47 -24.19 -8.06 -6.73
CA THR A 47 -25.57 -8.25 -6.21
C THR A 47 -26.56 -8.46 -7.36
N ASP A 48 -26.44 -7.68 -8.44
CA ASP A 48 -27.24 -7.77 -9.66
C ASP A 48 -26.87 -8.98 -10.56
N LYS A 49 -25.87 -9.78 -10.17
CA LYS A 49 -25.30 -10.92 -10.92
C LYS A 49 -24.65 -10.54 -12.27
N ARG A 50 -24.21 -9.29 -12.38
CA ARG A 50 -23.54 -8.65 -13.51
C ARG A 50 -22.02 -8.79 -13.38
N PHE A 51 -21.53 -10.03 -13.44
CA PHE A 51 -20.18 -10.37 -13.01
C PHE A 51 -19.06 -9.84 -13.93
N GLU A 52 -19.34 -9.60 -15.21
CA GLU A 52 -18.37 -8.99 -16.14
C GLU A 52 -18.15 -7.50 -15.82
N GLU A 53 -19.22 -6.78 -15.52
CA GLU A 53 -19.15 -5.38 -15.08
C GLU A 53 -18.56 -5.27 -13.68
N ALA A 54 -18.90 -6.19 -12.76
CA ALA A 54 -18.26 -6.27 -11.44
C ALA A 54 -16.75 -6.50 -11.55
N ALA A 55 -16.30 -7.36 -12.47
CA ALA A 55 -14.88 -7.59 -12.74
C ALA A 55 -14.20 -6.36 -13.36
N THR A 56 -14.91 -5.60 -14.20
CA THR A 56 -14.39 -4.35 -14.79
C THR A 56 -14.14 -3.29 -13.72
N GLU A 57 -15.12 -3.01 -12.86
CA GLU A 57 -15.00 -2.08 -11.73
C GLU A 57 -13.94 -2.55 -10.72
N LEU A 58 -13.83 -3.86 -10.47
CA LEU A 58 -12.75 -4.43 -9.65
C LEU A 58 -11.36 -4.19 -10.25
N GLY A 59 -11.24 -4.20 -11.57
CA GLY A 59 -10.01 -3.87 -12.29
C GLY A 59 -9.59 -2.43 -12.10
N GLU A 60 -10.52 -1.49 -12.26
CA GLU A 60 -10.29 -0.05 -12.05
C GLU A 60 -9.97 0.28 -10.59
N TYR A 61 -10.69 -0.34 -9.64
CA TYR A 61 -10.37 -0.31 -8.21
C TYR A 61 -8.91 -0.74 -7.94
N LEU A 62 -8.50 -1.91 -8.45
CA LEU A 62 -7.14 -2.42 -8.26
C LEU A 62 -6.08 -1.54 -8.94
N GLY A 63 -6.42 -0.92 -10.07
CA GLY A 63 -5.57 0.03 -10.77
C GLY A 63 -5.31 1.29 -9.94
N LEU A 64 -6.33 1.86 -9.31
CA LEU A 64 -6.24 3.03 -8.43
C LEU A 64 -5.38 2.77 -7.18
N ILE A 65 -5.59 1.61 -6.53
CA ILE A 65 -4.77 1.19 -5.38
C ILE A 65 -3.29 1.03 -5.79
N GLY A 66 -3.05 0.43 -6.97
CA GLY A 66 -1.71 0.27 -7.54
C GLY A 66 -1.02 1.59 -7.90
N ASP A 67 -1.74 2.53 -8.52
CA ASP A 67 -1.24 3.87 -8.85
C ASP A 67 -0.87 4.64 -7.58
N MET A 68 -1.71 4.57 -6.53
CA MET A 68 -1.38 5.20 -5.24
C MET A 68 -0.14 4.56 -4.59
N ARG A 69 -0.06 3.22 -4.54
CA ARG A 69 1.10 2.50 -4.00
C ARG A 69 2.39 2.93 -4.68
N LEU A 70 2.39 3.00 -6.02
CA LEU A 70 3.53 3.49 -6.80
C LEU A 70 3.84 4.96 -6.52
N PHE A 71 2.82 5.82 -6.46
CA PHE A 71 3.00 7.24 -6.16
C PHE A 71 3.64 7.47 -4.78
N ILE A 72 3.19 6.78 -3.73
CA ILE A 72 3.77 6.91 -2.37
C ILE A 72 5.25 6.52 -2.39
N ALA A 73 5.62 5.46 -3.12
CA ALA A 73 7.01 5.03 -3.27
C ALA A 73 7.91 6.07 -4.01
N THR A 74 7.34 7.03 -4.73
CA THR A 74 8.10 8.16 -5.34
C THR A 74 8.27 9.37 -4.43
N LEU A 75 7.57 9.42 -3.28
CA LEU A 75 7.68 10.54 -2.36
C LEU A 75 9.07 10.56 -1.71
N THR A 76 9.66 11.75 -1.60
CA THR A 76 10.89 11.93 -0.84
C THR A 76 10.69 11.47 0.60
N PRO A 77 11.67 10.78 1.22
CA PRO A 77 11.56 10.29 2.59
C PRO A 77 11.75 11.42 3.63
N ASP A 78 10.84 12.40 3.63
CA ASP A 78 10.55 13.15 4.85
C ASP A 78 9.87 12.20 5.85
N ARG A 79 10.58 11.90 6.93
CA ARG A 79 10.17 10.93 7.96
C ARG A 79 8.84 11.28 8.63
N GLY A 80 8.41 12.54 8.59
CA GLY A 80 7.10 12.97 9.06
C GLY A 80 6.02 12.75 8.02
N SER A 81 6.05 13.53 6.95
CA SER A 81 4.95 13.61 5.97
C SER A 81 4.70 12.28 5.23
N THR A 82 5.74 11.64 4.69
CA THR A 82 5.58 10.42 3.88
C THR A 82 5.11 9.24 4.73
N ARG A 83 5.57 9.15 5.98
CA ARG A 83 5.07 8.17 6.96
C ARG A 83 3.59 8.36 7.26
N ASP A 84 3.14 9.61 7.42
CA ASP A 84 1.71 9.90 7.60
C ASP A 84 0.88 9.47 6.38
N ILE A 85 1.40 9.62 5.14
CA ILE A 85 0.72 9.13 3.93
C ILE A 85 0.53 7.61 3.97
N TYR A 86 1.59 6.83 4.24
CA TYR A 86 1.49 5.37 4.38
C TYR A 86 0.46 4.94 5.42
N ARG A 87 0.44 5.60 6.59
CA ARG A 87 -0.54 5.33 7.65
C ARG A 87 -1.98 5.62 7.21
N HIS A 88 -2.24 6.77 6.60
CA HIS A 88 -3.59 7.11 6.14
C HIS A 88 -4.05 6.16 5.04
N PHE A 89 -3.18 5.80 4.10
CA PHE A 89 -3.47 4.84 3.04
C PHE A 89 -3.88 3.46 3.60
N GLU A 90 -3.11 2.91 4.53
CA GLU A 90 -3.44 1.63 5.18
C GLU A 90 -4.79 1.67 5.89
N ILE A 91 -5.05 2.71 6.67
CA ILE A 91 -6.28 2.86 7.45
C ILE A 91 -7.49 2.94 6.51
N SER A 92 -7.40 3.74 5.44
CA SER A 92 -8.48 3.87 4.44
C SER A 92 -8.82 2.53 3.79
N VAL A 93 -7.82 1.81 3.27
CA VAL A 93 -8.09 0.56 2.51
C VAL A 93 -8.35 -0.66 3.41
N ARG A 94 -8.22 -0.52 4.74
CA ARG A 94 -8.46 -1.61 5.72
C ARG A 94 -9.85 -2.21 5.62
N LEU A 95 -10.88 -1.38 5.41
CA LEU A 95 -12.28 -1.83 5.33
C LEU A 95 -12.61 -2.49 3.98
N HIS A 96 -11.71 -2.45 3.00
CA HIS A 96 -11.98 -3.06 1.68
C HIS A 96 -11.84 -4.59 1.70
N ILE A 97 -11.00 -5.15 2.57
CA ILE A 97 -10.83 -6.61 2.71
C ILE A 97 -12.15 -7.31 3.10
N PRO A 98 -12.87 -6.93 4.17
CA PRO A 98 -14.14 -7.58 4.50
C PRO A 98 -15.22 -7.35 3.42
N ARG A 99 -15.21 -6.22 2.71
CA ARG A 99 -16.09 -5.94 1.56
C ARG A 99 -15.88 -6.92 0.41
N LEU A 100 -14.63 -7.08 -0.04
CA LEU A 100 -14.23 -8.07 -1.05
C LEU A 100 -14.58 -9.51 -0.61
N ALA A 101 -14.39 -9.84 0.67
CA ALA A 101 -14.74 -11.15 1.21
C ALA A 101 -16.26 -11.44 1.28
N VAL A 102 -17.10 -10.41 1.32
CA VAL A 102 -18.56 -10.53 1.12
C VAL A 102 -18.84 -10.78 -0.36
N MET A 103 -18.37 -9.90 -1.26
CA MET A 103 -18.55 -10.07 -2.71
C MET A 103 -18.14 -11.46 -3.21
N ARG A 104 -17.02 -12.01 -2.69
CA ARG A 104 -16.52 -13.33 -3.07
C ARG A 104 -17.49 -14.47 -2.74
N ARG A 105 -18.30 -14.35 -1.67
CA ARG A 105 -19.28 -15.37 -1.26
C ARG A 105 -20.49 -15.39 -2.18
N ASP A 106 -20.88 -14.22 -2.70
CA ASP A 106 -22.04 -14.04 -3.56
C ASP A 106 -21.70 -14.22 -5.06
N THR A 107 -20.42 -14.40 -5.38
CA THR A 107 -19.89 -14.52 -6.74
C THR A 107 -19.65 -16.00 -7.14
N PRO A 108 -20.05 -16.44 -8.36
CA PRO A 108 -19.79 -17.79 -8.87
C PRO A 108 -18.31 -18.17 -8.90
N ALA A 109 -18.04 -19.48 -8.81
CA ALA A 109 -16.67 -20.03 -8.70
C ALA A 109 -15.71 -19.57 -9.81
N ASP A 110 -16.19 -19.39 -11.04
CA ASP A 110 -15.35 -18.92 -12.16
C ASP A 110 -14.85 -17.47 -11.95
N TYR A 111 -15.59 -16.62 -11.24
CA TYR A 111 -15.23 -15.21 -10.97
C TYR A 111 -14.65 -14.98 -9.56
N SER A 112 -14.97 -15.85 -8.59
CA SER A 112 -14.61 -15.66 -7.18
C SER A 112 -13.10 -15.76 -6.92
N ILE A 113 -12.34 -16.40 -7.82
CA ILE A 113 -10.88 -16.43 -7.84
C ILE A 113 -10.31 -15.01 -8.01
N ASN A 114 -10.82 -14.22 -8.96
CA ASN A 114 -10.36 -12.85 -9.19
C ASN A 114 -10.59 -11.94 -7.97
N ILE A 115 -11.67 -12.18 -7.21
CA ILE A 115 -11.96 -11.45 -5.96
C ILE A 115 -11.03 -11.91 -4.83
N LYS A 116 -10.67 -13.20 -4.78
CA LYS A 116 -9.66 -13.71 -3.82
C LYS A 116 -8.28 -13.08 -4.09
N ASP A 117 -7.89 -12.99 -5.35
CA ASP A 117 -6.61 -12.37 -5.74
C ASP A 117 -6.61 -10.86 -5.44
N ALA A 118 -7.78 -10.20 -5.49
CA ALA A 118 -7.96 -8.85 -5.00
C ALA A 118 -7.83 -8.75 -3.47
N GLU A 119 -8.45 -9.64 -2.69
CA GLU A 119 -8.27 -9.70 -1.22
C GLU A 119 -6.79 -9.85 -0.83
N GLU A 120 -6.07 -10.73 -1.52
CA GLU A 120 -4.63 -10.96 -1.31
C GLU A 120 -3.81 -9.72 -1.68
N TYR A 121 -4.04 -9.13 -2.85
CA TYR A 121 -3.36 -7.89 -3.26
C TYR A 121 -3.55 -6.72 -2.28
N ILE A 122 -4.76 -6.53 -1.73
CA ILE A 122 -5.02 -5.48 -0.72
C ILE A 122 -4.38 -5.83 0.63
N ARG A 123 -4.32 -7.11 1.01
CA ARG A 123 -3.62 -7.57 2.23
C ARG A 123 -2.13 -7.26 2.14
N ASP A 124 -1.50 -7.59 1.02
CA ASP A 124 -0.07 -7.36 0.80
C ASP A 124 0.26 -5.86 0.70
N THR A 125 -0.55 -5.11 -0.04
CA THR A 125 -0.42 -3.63 -0.14
C THR A 125 -0.52 -2.96 1.24
N ARG A 126 -1.39 -3.46 2.13
CA ARG A 126 -1.46 -2.98 3.51
C ARG A 126 -0.25 -3.37 4.35
N ALA A 127 0.25 -4.60 4.21
CA ALA A 127 1.45 -5.04 4.93
C ALA A 127 2.66 -4.16 4.57
N GLU A 128 2.89 -3.93 3.27
CA GLU A 128 3.96 -3.06 2.78
C GLU A 128 3.81 -1.60 3.27
N ALA A 129 2.58 -1.09 3.36
CA ALA A 129 2.31 0.24 3.91
C ALA A 129 2.58 0.33 5.43
N LEU A 130 2.30 -0.74 6.19
CA LEU A 130 2.67 -0.83 7.61
C LEU A 130 4.18 -0.93 7.79
N ASP A 131 4.85 -1.79 7.02
CA ASP A 131 6.30 -1.96 7.12
C ASP A 131 7.03 -0.66 6.73
N SER A 132 6.56 0.04 5.70
CA SER A 132 7.07 1.37 5.32
C SER A 132 6.79 2.44 6.38
N PHE A 133 5.70 2.32 7.12
CA PHE A 133 5.39 3.20 8.27
C PHE A 133 6.32 2.95 9.47
N TYR A 134 6.69 1.68 9.74
CA TYR A 134 7.50 1.27 10.89
C TYR A 134 9.01 1.18 10.62
N GLY A 135 9.46 1.19 9.36
CA GLY A 135 10.84 0.85 8.91
C GLY A 135 12.02 1.66 9.48
N HIS A 136 11.78 2.65 10.34
CA HIS A 136 12.81 3.40 11.08
C HIS A 136 12.55 3.48 12.60
N SER A 137 11.47 2.89 13.12
CA SER A 137 11.07 2.99 14.53
C SER A 137 10.80 1.65 15.20
N VAL A 138 11.22 0.53 14.60
CA VAL A 138 11.46 -0.68 15.39
C VAL A 138 12.66 -0.37 16.29
N LEU A 139 12.46 -0.43 17.60
CA LEU A 139 13.54 -0.41 18.57
C LEU A 139 14.40 -1.65 18.32
N ARG A 140 15.45 -1.52 17.49
CA ARG A 140 16.64 -2.34 17.71
C ARG A 140 17.10 -1.97 19.11
N GLU A 141 17.07 -2.95 20.01
CA GLU A 141 17.89 -2.87 21.21
C GLU A 141 19.30 -2.53 20.73
N LEU A 142 19.81 -1.39 21.19
CA LEU A 142 21.19 -1.01 20.91
C LEU A 142 22.05 -2.05 21.61
N GLU A 143 22.58 -3.02 20.85
CA GLU A 143 23.65 -3.86 21.39
C GLU A 143 24.71 -2.92 21.94
N PRO A 144 25.08 -3.05 23.23
CA PRO A 144 25.91 -2.06 23.89
C PRO A 144 27.23 -1.94 23.15
N GLU A 145 27.56 -0.74 22.71
CA GLU A 145 28.78 -0.47 21.95
C GLU A 145 29.99 -1.07 22.69
N LYS A 146 30.58 -2.12 22.11
CA LYS A 146 31.89 -2.60 22.55
C LYS A 146 32.89 -1.48 22.28
N LYS A 147 33.15 -0.69 23.32
CA LYS A 147 34.24 0.29 23.35
C LYS A 147 35.52 -0.40 22.91
N PHE A 148 35.97 -0.09 21.70
CA PHE A 148 37.30 -0.45 21.25
C PHE A 148 38.29 0.36 22.09
N GLU A 149 38.90 -0.26 23.09
CA GLU A 149 40.11 0.29 23.69
C GLU A 149 41.21 0.27 22.63
N GLY A 150 41.57 1.45 22.13
CA GLY A 150 42.71 1.62 21.23
C GLY A 150 44.01 1.19 21.91
N PRO A 151 45.04 0.78 21.14
CA PRO A 151 46.30 0.30 21.71
C PRO A 151 46.97 1.38 22.55
N LYS A 152 47.32 1.03 23.79
CA LYS A 152 48.09 1.90 24.70
C LYS A 152 49.51 2.05 24.15
N ASN A 153 49.94 3.28 23.87
CA ASN A 153 51.33 3.57 23.55
C ASN A 153 52.25 3.15 24.70
N PRO A 154 53.45 2.59 24.43
CA PRO A 154 54.42 2.29 25.47
C PRO A 154 55.00 3.58 26.08
N PRO A 155 55.45 3.55 27.35
CA PRO A 155 55.89 4.74 28.07
C PRO A 155 57.27 5.25 27.62
N ASP A 156 57.49 6.56 27.79
CA ASP A 156 58.72 7.27 27.43
C ASP A 156 59.99 6.67 28.05
N GLY A 157 61.02 6.56 27.22
CA GLY A 157 62.37 6.16 27.63
C GLY A 157 63.09 7.23 28.44
N ILE A 158 63.71 6.81 29.54
CA ILE A 158 64.35 7.66 30.56
C ILE A 158 65.69 8.27 30.08
N LYS A 159 65.98 9.49 30.58
CA LYS A 159 67.23 10.27 30.45
C LYS A 159 68.23 9.94 31.58
N HIS A 160 69.55 10.13 31.48
CA HIS A 160 70.47 10.74 30.49
C HIS A 160 71.81 9.92 30.54
N PRO A 161 72.85 10.21 29.71
CA PRO A 161 74.22 9.83 30.05
C PRO A 161 74.73 10.55 31.32
#